data_AF-A0A931WM48-F1
#
_entry.id   AF-A0A931WM48-F1
#
_cell.length_a   1.000
_cell.length_b   1.000
_cell.length_c   1.000
_cell.angle_alpha   90.00
_cell.angle_beta   90.00
_cell.angle_gamma   90.00
#
_symmetry.space_group_name_H-M   'P 1'
#
loop_
_entity.id
_entity.type
_entity.pdbx_description
1 polymer ?
#
loop_
_entity_poly.entity_id
_entity_poly.type
_entity_poly.pdbx_seq_one_letter_code
_entity_poly.pdbx_strand_id
1 'polypeptide(L)'
;MNQVEHTLGIQPEWIEQLRPWGRPALIAAAAVTILLLMIVVTSKSAWLLLGAGRGFVPEEYYHVWGFVLTLGTVFGQAVGWAGGSAVAFYFMTIVGFPATWTTARLAMSIVYLGLAGLPLSVYHIFYGGWLLNMPRVGLNEWLAANYPDAYWFLIYAHPVVDLSLIPLGIVFLGILWWFGERVQRDSLLQTVLALTLLGTSLAVALSLAIHSTLVHIRID
;
A
#
# COMPACT_ATOMS: atom_id res chain seq x y z
N MET A 1 27.80 19.94 15.47
CA MET A 1 27.35 20.46 14.16
C MET A 1 28.59 20.82 13.37
N ASN A 2 28.93 20.00 12.38
CA ASN A 2 30.21 20.10 11.67
C ASN A 2 30.16 21.17 10.57
N GLN A 3 31.21 21.98 10.48
CA GLN A 3 31.42 23.07 9.51
C GLN A 3 31.34 22.66 8.02
N VAL A 4 31.21 21.37 7.71
CA VAL A 4 31.14 20.85 6.34
C VAL A 4 29.77 21.13 5.68
N GLU A 5 28.69 21.21 6.47
CA GLU A 5 27.32 21.46 5.95
C GLU A 5 27.14 22.87 5.37
N HIS A 6 28.00 23.82 5.73
CA HIS A 6 27.89 25.22 5.28
C HIS A 6 28.48 25.48 3.88
N THR A 7 29.28 24.54 3.35
CA THR A 7 30.09 24.78 2.14
C THR A 7 29.39 24.47 0.82
N LEU A 8 28.22 23.81 0.86
CA LEU A 8 27.54 23.39 -0.37
C LEU A 8 26.30 24.19 -0.73
N GLY A 9 25.80 25.13 0.09
CA GLY A 9 24.88 26.22 -0.30
C GLY A 9 23.65 25.88 -1.18
N ILE A 10 23.37 24.60 -1.37
CA ILE A 10 22.35 24.04 -2.24
C ILE A 10 21.55 23.13 -1.30
N GLN A 11 20.82 23.73 -0.38
CA GLN A 11 19.53 23.13 -0.08
C GLN A 11 18.60 23.69 -1.16
N PRO A 12 18.22 22.88 -2.16
CA PRO A 12 17.24 23.31 -3.13
C PRO A 12 15.99 23.79 -2.40
N GLU A 13 15.42 24.92 -2.80
CA GLU A 13 14.22 25.50 -2.18
C GLU A 13 13.05 24.49 -2.08
N TRP A 14 13.02 23.48 -2.95
CA TRP A 14 12.05 22.38 -2.88
C TRP A 14 12.18 21.51 -1.62
N ILE A 15 13.38 21.38 -1.03
CA ILE A 15 13.58 20.63 0.23
C ILE A 15 12.87 21.34 1.38
N GLU A 16 12.94 22.67 1.44
CA GLU A 16 12.23 23.44 2.47
C GLU A 16 10.71 23.33 2.31
N GLN A 17 10.22 23.26 1.06
CA GLN A 17 8.81 23.06 0.75
C GLN A 17 8.30 21.65 1.12
N LEU A 18 9.17 20.64 1.12
CA LEU A 18 8.85 19.27 1.55
C LEU A 18 9.00 19.05 3.06
N ARG A 19 9.73 19.90 3.77
CA ARG A 19 10.00 19.77 5.21
C ARG A 19 8.73 19.55 6.07
N PRO A 20 7.57 20.21 5.81
CA PRO A 20 6.33 19.95 6.54
C PRO A 20 5.83 18.51 6.43
N TRP A 21 6.10 17.84 5.32
CA TRP A 21 5.64 16.47 5.02
C TRP A 21 6.56 15.38 5.59
N GLY A 22 7.79 15.72 5.99
CA GLY A 22 8.76 14.74 6.47
C GLY A 22 8.28 13.97 7.71
N ARG A 23 7.80 14.68 8.74
CA ARG A 23 7.28 14.04 9.96
C ARG A 23 6.00 13.24 9.72
N PRO A 24 4.97 13.78 9.03
CA PRO A 24 3.79 13.00 8.62
C PRO A 24 4.12 11.70 7.87
N ALA A 25 5.01 11.77 6.87
CA ALA A 25 5.42 10.61 6.09
C ALA A 25 6.17 9.58 6.94
N LEU A 26 7.06 10.03 7.83
CA LEU A 26 7.78 9.14 8.76
C LEU A 26 6.82 8.41 9.71
N ILE A 27 5.85 9.12 10.29
CA ILE A 27 4.84 8.52 11.18
C ILE A 27 4.05 7.45 10.44
N ALA A 28 3.58 7.76 9.22
CA ALA A 28 2.82 6.82 8.42
C ALA A 28 3.67 5.59 8.00
N ALA A 29 4.92 5.82 7.60
CA ALA A 29 5.87 4.77 7.25
C ALA A 29 6.13 3.83 8.44
N ALA A 30 6.38 4.39 9.62
CA ALA A 30 6.60 3.62 10.84
C ALA A 30 5.35 2.81 11.22
N ALA A 31 4.17 3.43 11.21
CA ALA A 31 2.91 2.76 11.54
C ALA A 31 2.62 1.58 10.62
N VAL A 32 2.76 1.76 9.30
CA VAL A 32 2.54 0.71 8.31
C VAL A 32 3.59 -0.39 8.39
N THR A 33 4.84 -0.04 8.65
CA THR A 33 5.92 -1.03 8.85
C THR A 33 5.66 -1.90 10.08
N ILE A 34 5.28 -1.29 11.20
CA ILE A 34 4.93 -2.00 12.44
C ILE A 34 3.70 -2.88 12.22
N LEU A 35 2.68 -2.37 11.54
CA LEU A 35 1.48 -3.14 11.22
C LEU A 35 1.79 -4.35 10.35
N LEU A 36 2.59 -4.18 9.28
CA LEU A 36 3.00 -5.28 8.44
C LEU A 36 3.83 -6.32 9.21
N LEU A 37 4.75 -5.86 10.06
CA LEU A 37 5.53 -6.75 10.92
C LEU A 37 4.63 -7.59 11.83
N MET A 38 3.63 -6.97 12.47
CA MET A 38 2.66 -7.69 13.29
C MET A 38 1.90 -8.73 12.46
N ILE A 39 1.38 -8.36 11.29
CA ILE A 39 0.70 -9.30 10.38
C ILE A 39 1.61 -10.48 10.08
N VAL A 40 2.82 -10.24 9.61
CA VAL A 40 3.77 -11.30 9.24
C VAL A 40 4.08 -12.24 10.41
N VAL A 41 4.30 -11.70 11.60
CA VAL A 41 4.59 -12.50 12.80
C VAL A 41 3.37 -13.33 13.23
N THR A 42 2.15 -12.80 13.06
CA THR A 42 0.91 -13.50 13.41
C THR A 42 0.39 -14.46 12.34
N SER A 43 0.93 -14.41 11.11
CA SER A 43 0.51 -15.26 9.98
C SER A 43 1.68 -16.00 9.33
N LYS A 44 2.70 -16.39 10.12
CA LYS A 44 3.95 -17.02 9.65
C LYS A 44 3.71 -18.14 8.64
N SER A 45 2.72 -19.00 8.89
CA SER A 45 2.42 -20.14 8.03
C SER A 45 2.01 -19.72 6.61
N ALA A 46 1.33 -18.59 6.45
CA ALA A 46 0.95 -18.09 5.13
C ALA A 46 2.18 -17.78 4.27
N TRP A 47 3.22 -17.21 4.88
CA TRP A 47 4.46 -16.86 4.18
C TRP A 47 5.33 -18.08 3.90
N LEU A 48 5.32 -19.07 4.81
CA LEU A 48 5.94 -20.36 4.57
C LEU A 48 5.29 -21.06 3.36
N LEU A 49 3.96 -21.08 3.31
CA LEU A 49 3.19 -21.64 2.20
C LEU A 49 3.43 -20.90 0.88
N LEU A 50 3.59 -19.57 0.93
CA LEU A 50 3.95 -18.77 -0.25
C LEU A 50 5.34 -19.15 -0.80
N GLY A 51 6.30 -19.40 0.08
CA GLY A 51 7.67 -19.76 -0.27
C GLY A 51 7.89 -21.25 -0.58
N ALA A 52 7.02 -22.13 -0.12
CA ALA A 52 7.15 -23.57 -0.25
C ALA A 52 7.43 -23.99 -1.71
N GLY A 53 8.48 -24.78 -1.90
CA GLY A 53 8.91 -25.28 -3.22
C GLY A 53 9.54 -24.25 -4.16
N ARG A 54 9.75 -22.99 -3.74
CA ARG A 54 10.40 -21.96 -4.56
C ARG A 54 11.93 -21.94 -4.48
N GLY A 55 12.52 -22.46 -3.40
CA GLY A 55 13.96 -22.72 -3.29
C GLY A 55 14.87 -21.48 -3.35
N PHE A 56 14.32 -20.27 -3.26
CA PHE A 56 15.12 -19.04 -3.34
C PHE A 56 15.87 -18.71 -2.05
N VAL A 57 15.35 -19.14 -0.90
CA VAL A 57 15.93 -18.95 0.44
C VAL A 57 15.59 -20.14 1.35
N PRO A 58 16.33 -20.37 2.46
CA PRO A 58 15.96 -21.42 3.41
C PRO A 58 14.57 -21.17 3.99
N GLU A 59 13.81 -22.24 4.23
CA GLU A 59 12.37 -22.15 4.57
C GLU A 59 12.10 -21.34 5.83
N GLU A 60 12.99 -21.45 6.82
CA GLU A 60 12.95 -20.66 8.06
C GLU A 60 12.95 -19.14 7.82
N TYR A 61 13.38 -18.66 6.65
CA TYR A 61 13.40 -17.23 6.31
C TYR A 61 12.24 -16.78 5.42
N TYR A 62 11.32 -17.64 4.99
CA TYR A 62 10.26 -17.22 4.06
C TYR A 62 9.36 -16.12 4.64
N HIS A 63 9.10 -16.11 5.94
CA HIS A 63 8.35 -15.03 6.60
C HIS A 63 9.10 -13.69 6.56
N VAL A 64 10.43 -13.70 6.69
CA VAL A 64 11.26 -12.49 6.55
C VAL A 64 11.20 -11.95 5.13
N TRP A 65 11.27 -12.83 4.12
CA TRP A 65 11.14 -12.41 2.73
C TRP A 65 9.73 -11.99 2.36
N GLY A 66 8.70 -12.60 2.94
CA GLY A 66 7.33 -12.12 2.87
C GLY A 66 7.21 -10.68 3.35
N PHE A 67 7.77 -10.38 4.53
CA PHE A 67 7.86 -9.01 5.04
C PHE A 67 8.59 -8.08 4.06
N VAL A 68 9.80 -8.42 3.62
CA VAL A 68 10.62 -7.56 2.75
C VAL A 68 9.92 -7.27 1.41
N LEU A 69 9.35 -8.30 0.77
CA LEU A 69 8.66 -8.15 -0.52
C LEU A 69 7.37 -7.36 -0.39
N THR A 70 6.56 -7.62 0.64
CA THR A 70 5.34 -6.86 0.88
C THR A 70 5.68 -5.42 1.23
N LEU A 71 6.67 -5.16 2.10
CA LEU A 71 7.13 -3.81 2.44
C LEU A 71 7.62 -3.06 1.20
N GLY A 72 8.46 -3.70 0.38
CA GLY A 72 8.93 -3.13 -0.88
C GLY A 72 7.78 -2.80 -1.84
N THR A 73 6.75 -3.65 -1.88
CA THR A 73 5.54 -3.41 -2.68
C THR A 73 4.75 -2.21 -2.14
N VAL A 74 4.57 -2.10 -0.83
CA VAL A 74 3.88 -0.96 -0.19
C VAL A 74 4.55 0.36 -0.54
N PHE A 75 5.86 0.47 -0.29
CA PHE A 75 6.57 1.73 -0.56
C PHE A 75 6.75 1.98 -2.06
N GLY A 76 6.98 0.94 -2.85
CA GLY A 76 7.06 1.03 -4.31
C GLY A 76 5.77 1.57 -4.91
N GLN A 77 4.61 1.11 -4.43
CA GLN A 77 3.30 1.64 -4.85
C GLN A 77 3.09 3.08 -4.42
N ALA A 78 3.41 3.43 -3.17
CA ALA A 78 3.28 4.80 -2.69
C ALA A 78 4.16 5.79 -3.47
N VAL A 79 5.41 5.41 -3.77
CA VAL A 79 6.31 6.18 -4.64
C VAL A 79 5.77 6.25 -6.07
N GLY A 80 5.28 5.13 -6.60
CA GLY A 80 4.64 5.07 -7.92
C GLY A 80 3.43 6.01 -8.03
N TRP A 81 2.60 6.11 -6.99
CA TRP A 81 1.48 7.05 -6.93
C TRP A 81 1.92 8.50 -6.85
N ALA A 82 2.93 8.81 -6.03
CA ALA A 82 3.49 10.16 -5.96
C ALA A 82 4.07 10.58 -7.33
N GLY A 83 4.87 9.71 -7.94
CA GLY A 83 5.44 9.91 -9.27
C GLY A 83 4.37 10.04 -10.35
N GLY A 84 3.38 9.15 -10.37
CA GLY A 84 2.24 9.20 -11.28
C GLY A 84 1.44 10.50 -11.13
N SER A 85 1.24 10.96 -9.90
CA SER A 85 0.53 12.23 -9.62
C SER A 85 1.31 13.44 -10.13
N ALA A 86 2.64 13.44 -9.97
CA ALA A 86 3.49 14.50 -10.50
C ALA A 86 3.48 14.52 -12.03
N VAL A 87 3.55 13.36 -12.67
CA VAL A 87 3.45 13.22 -14.13
C VAL A 87 2.08 13.70 -14.62
N ALA A 88 0.99 13.25 -13.99
CA ALA A 88 -0.37 13.67 -14.34
C ALA A 88 -0.55 15.19 -14.17
N PHE A 89 -0.06 15.77 -13.07
CA PHE A 89 -0.06 17.22 -12.85
C PHE A 89 0.67 17.95 -13.98
N TYR A 90 1.87 17.49 -14.34
CA TYR A 90 2.66 18.10 -15.40
C TYR A 90 1.94 18.05 -16.75
N PHE A 91 1.38 16.89 -17.12
CA PHE A 91 0.57 16.77 -18.34
C PHE A 91 -0.64 17.69 -18.33
N MET A 92 -1.36 17.78 -17.21
CA MET A 92 -2.50 18.68 -17.07
C MET A 92 -2.10 20.14 -17.30
N THR A 93 -0.95 20.56 -16.78
CA THR A 93 -0.44 21.93 -17.00
C THR A 93 -0.06 22.19 -18.46
N ILE A 94 0.50 21.19 -19.16
CA ILE A 94 0.80 21.29 -20.60
C ILE A 94 -0.46 21.51 -21.43
N VAL A 95 -1.56 20.81 -21.09
CA VAL A 95 -2.83 20.92 -21.84
C VAL A 95 -3.67 22.13 -21.41
N GLY A 96 -3.11 23.05 -20.61
CA GLY A 96 -3.72 24.35 -20.32
C GLY A 96 -4.39 24.50 -18.95
N PHE A 97 -4.32 23.50 -18.06
CA PHE A 97 -4.78 23.69 -16.69
C PHE A 97 -3.79 24.57 -15.90
N PRO A 98 -4.27 25.47 -15.04
CA PRO A 98 -3.38 26.35 -14.27
C PRO A 98 -2.57 25.54 -13.24
N ALA A 99 -1.30 25.85 -13.06
CA ALA A 99 -0.40 25.19 -12.10
C ALA A 99 -0.74 25.59 -10.64
N THR A 100 -1.84 25.04 -10.14
CA THR A 100 -2.42 25.37 -8.83
C THR A 100 -2.58 24.13 -7.96
N TRP A 101 -2.82 24.33 -6.67
CA TRP A 101 -3.15 23.25 -5.76
C TRP A 101 -4.39 22.45 -6.18
N THR A 102 -5.38 23.11 -6.78
CA THR A 102 -6.58 22.42 -7.31
C THR A 102 -6.21 21.44 -8.41
N THR A 103 -5.32 21.81 -9.33
CA THR A 103 -4.82 20.91 -10.38
C THR A 103 -4.00 19.76 -9.79
N ALA A 104 -3.17 20.02 -8.77
CA ALA A 104 -2.43 18.97 -8.06
C ALA A 104 -3.36 17.98 -7.36
N ARG A 105 -4.43 18.46 -6.70
CA ARG A 105 -5.46 17.60 -6.10
C ARG A 105 -6.20 16.77 -7.13
N LEU A 106 -6.51 17.34 -8.29
CA LEU A 106 -7.15 16.60 -9.37
C LEU A 106 -6.23 15.49 -9.88
N ALA A 107 -4.95 15.79 -10.11
CA ALA A 107 -3.95 14.81 -10.51
C ALA A 107 -3.81 13.68 -9.48
N MET A 108 -3.66 14.01 -8.19
CA MET A 108 -3.62 13.03 -7.10
C MET A 108 -4.89 12.17 -7.05
N SER A 109 -6.07 12.77 -7.24
CA SER A 109 -7.36 12.06 -7.22
C SER A 109 -7.49 11.10 -8.40
N ILE A 110 -7.13 11.55 -9.62
CA ILE A 110 -7.19 10.72 -10.83
C ILE A 110 -6.24 9.55 -10.71
N VAL A 111 -5.00 9.78 -10.28
CA VAL A 111 -4.00 8.71 -10.16
C VAL A 111 -4.38 7.73 -9.07
N TYR A 112 -4.87 8.22 -7.92
CA TYR A 112 -5.39 7.37 -6.86
C TYR A 112 -6.57 6.51 -7.33
N LEU A 113 -7.57 7.11 -7.99
CA LEU A 113 -8.72 6.39 -8.51
C LEU A 113 -8.34 5.45 -9.65
N GLY A 114 -7.47 5.86 -10.56
CA GLY A 114 -7.09 5.14 -11.76
C GLY A 114 -6.08 4.01 -11.53
N LEU A 115 -5.21 4.12 -10.52
CA LEU A 115 -4.21 3.09 -10.19
C LEU A 115 -4.56 2.25 -8.97
N ALA A 116 -5.38 2.74 -8.04
CA ALA A 116 -5.74 2.02 -6.81
C ALA A 116 -7.22 1.62 -6.80
N GLY A 117 -8.12 2.59 -6.95
CA GLY A 117 -9.55 2.35 -6.78
C GLY A 117 -10.17 1.47 -7.86
N LEU A 118 -10.03 1.87 -9.13
CA LEU A 118 -10.69 1.23 -10.26
C LEU A 118 -10.09 -0.14 -10.61
N PRO A 119 -8.78 -0.30 -10.85
CA PRO A 119 -8.25 -1.61 -11.26
C PRO A 119 -8.48 -2.69 -10.21
N LEU A 120 -8.34 -2.38 -8.92
CA LEU A 120 -8.56 -3.37 -7.87
C LEU A 120 -10.04 -3.65 -7.63
N SER A 121 -10.91 -2.63 -7.64
CA SER A 121 -12.35 -2.84 -7.51
C SER A 121 -12.91 -3.61 -8.71
N VAL A 122 -12.45 -3.30 -9.92
CA VAL A 122 -12.80 -4.02 -11.16
C VAL A 122 -12.27 -5.46 -11.09
N TYR A 123 -11.00 -5.65 -10.72
CA TYR A 123 -10.44 -6.98 -10.53
C TYR A 123 -11.27 -7.80 -9.52
N HIS A 124 -11.67 -7.23 -8.38
CA HIS A 124 -12.42 -7.96 -7.36
C HIS A 124 -13.89 -8.19 -7.70
N ILE A 125 -14.56 -7.21 -8.31
CA ILE A 125 -15.97 -7.33 -8.72
C ILE A 125 -16.10 -8.34 -9.87
N PHE A 126 -15.21 -8.29 -10.86
CA PHE A 126 -15.35 -9.12 -12.07
C PHE A 126 -14.60 -10.46 -11.99
N TYR A 127 -13.46 -10.51 -11.29
CA TYR A 127 -12.60 -11.69 -11.23
C TYR A 127 -12.41 -12.25 -9.83
N GLY A 128 -12.57 -11.42 -8.79
CA GLY A 128 -12.47 -11.83 -7.39
C GLY A 128 -13.42 -12.98 -7.07
N GLY A 129 -14.71 -12.87 -7.41
CA GLY A 129 -15.67 -13.96 -7.17
C GLY A 129 -15.34 -15.29 -7.86
N TRP A 130 -14.66 -15.27 -9.01
CA TRP A 130 -14.33 -16.50 -9.75
C TRP A 130 -13.02 -17.14 -9.28
N LEU A 131 -12.01 -16.33 -8.94
CA LEU A 131 -10.72 -16.79 -8.41
C LEU A 131 -10.81 -17.15 -6.91
N LEU A 132 -11.67 -16.48 -6.14
CA LEU A 132 -11.91 -16.76 -4.71
C LEU A 132 -12.80 -18.00 -4.48
N ASN A 133 -13.63 -18.36 -5.46
CA ASN A 133 -14.39 -19.63 -5.46
C ASN A 133 -13.61 -20.78 -6.12
N MET A 134 -12.29 -20.66 -6.28
CA MET A 134 -11.43 -21.81 -6.54
C MET A 134 -10.67 -22.25 -5.27
N PRO A 135 -11.32 -22.62 -4.14
CA PRO A 135 -10.66 -23.57 -3.29
C PRO A 135 -10.51 -24.86 -4.11
N ARG A 136 -9.28 -25.37 -4.20
CA ARG A 136 -9.12 -26.81 -4.41
C ARG A 136 -9.97 -27.46 -3.32
N VAL A 137 -10.93 -28.29 -3.71
CA VAL A 137 -11.90 -28.89 -2.77
C VAL A 137 -11.17 -29.34 -1.50
N GLY A 138 -11.53 -28.80 -0.34
CA GLY A 138 -10.87 -29.09 0.94
C GLY A 138 -9.79 -28.09 1.41
N LEU A 139 -9.46 -27.03 0.65
CA LEU A 139 -8.39 -26.07 1.03
C LEU A 139 -8.69 -25.35 2.35
N ASN A 140 -9.92 -24.89 2.53
CA ASN A 140 -10.32 -24.16 3.73
C ASN A 140 -10.24 -25.05 4.96
N GLU A 141 -10.73 -26.28 4.84
CA GLU A 141 -10.70 -27.31 5.88
C GLU A 141 -9.26 -27.72 6.20
N TRP A 142 -8.42 -27.90 5.18
CA TRP A 142 -7.01 -28.25 5.34
C TRP A 142 -6.21 -27.13 5.99
N LEU A 143 -6.42 -25.87 5.60
CA LEU A 143 -5.78 -24.71 6.23
C LEU A 143 -6.24 -24.57 7.69
N ALA A 144 -7.53 -24.72 7.96
CA ALA A 144 -8.06 -24.66 9.33
C ALA A 144 -7.48 -25.77 10.22
N ALA A 145 -7.23 -26.95 9.67
CA ALA A 145 -6.69 -28.09 10.41
C ALA A 145 -5.17 -28.03 10.62
N ASN A 146 -4.41 -27.58 9.61
CA ASN A 146 -2.94 -27.69 9.61
C ASN A 146 -2.22 -26.35 9.83
N TYR A 147 -2.82 -25.22 9.41
CA TYR A 147 -2.22 -23.90 9.44
C TYR A 147 -3.24 -22.83 9.85
N PRO A 148 -3.72 -22.85 11.12
CA PRO A 148 -4.84 -22.01 11.56
C PRO A 148 -4.54 -20.50 11.44
N ASP A 149 -3.28 -20.08 11.59
CA ASP A 149 -2.86 -18.70 11.37
C ASP A 149 -2.92 -18.28 9.89
N ALA A 150 -2.56 -19.20 8.98
CA ALA A 150 -2.72 -18.99 7.54
C ALA A 150 -4.20 -18.97 7.13
N TYR A 151 -5.04 -19.82 7.73
CA TYR A 151 -6.49 -19.78 7.51
C TYR A 151 -7.07 -18.41 7.87
N TRP A 152 -6.73 -17.89 9.05
CA TRP A 152 -7.19 -16.56 9.49
C TRP A 152 -6.75 -15.47 8.51
N PHE A 153 -5.50 -15.47 8.06
CA PHE A 153 -4.99 -14.42 7.18
C PHE A 153 -5.48 -14.54 5.72
N LEU A 154 -5.42 -15.75 5.14
CA LEU A 154 -5.71 -15.99 3.73
C LEU A 154 -7.20 -16.09 3.42
N ILE A 155 -8.03 -16.56 4.36
CA ILE A 155 -9.46 -16.78 4.15
C ILE A 155 -10.30 -15.71 4.85
N TYR A 156 -10.12 -15.54 6.15
CA TYR A 156 -10.99 -14.66 6.94
C TYR A 156 -10.63 -13.18 6.79
N ALA A 157 -9.35 -12.83 6.88
CA ALA A 157 -8.90 -11.44 6.78
C ALA A 157 -8.89 -10.93 5.34
N HIS A 158 -8.85 -11.82 4.34
CA HIS A 158 -8.72 -11.45 2.95
C HIS A 158 -9.84 -10.52 2.42
N PRO A 159 -11.14 -10.82 2.62
CA PRO A 159 -12.21 -9.89 2.25
C PRO A 159 -12.12 -8.55 2.98
N VAL A 160 -11.66 -8.55 4.24
CA VAL A 160 -11.51 -7.31 5.04
C VAL A 160 -10.40 -6.44 4.45
N VAL A 161 -9.27 -7.04 4.07
CA VAL A 161 -8.16 -6.35 3.40
C VAL A 161 -8.63 -5.72 2.11
N ASP A 162 -9.35 -6.47 1.26
CA ASP A 162 -9.84 -5.95 -0.01
C ASP A 162 -10.88 -4.84 0.16
N LEU A 163 -11.85 -5.05 1.05
CA LEU A 163 -12.90 -4.06 1.29
C LEU A 163 -12.39 -2.80 2.00
N SER A 164 -11.26 -2.87 2.71
CA SER A 164 -10.64 -1.71 3.38
C SER A 164 -10.24 -0.59 2.42
N LEU A 165 -10.02 -0.90 1.13
CA LEU A 165 -9.67 0.09 0.11
C LEU A 165 -10.76 1.15 -0.09
N ILE A 166 -12.03 0.78 0.10
CA ILE A 166 -13.17 1.69 -0.04
C ILE A 166 -13.12 2.78 1.04
N PRO A 167 -13.16 2.46 2.37
CA PRO A 167 -13.07 3.48 3.39
C PRO A 167 -11.74 4.24 3.34
N LEU A 168 -10.61 3.60 3.03
CA LEU A 168 -9.32 4.29 2.88
C LEU A 168 -9.37 5.31 1.73
N GLY A 169 -9.96 4.96 0.59
CA GLY A 169 -10.18 5.87 -0.53
C GLY A 169 -11.13 7.02 -0.21
N ILE A 170 -12.23 6.74 0.49
CA ILE A 170 -13.16 7.78 0.96
C ILE A 170 -12.45 8.77 1.88
N VAL A 171 -11.65 8.29 2.84
CA VAL A 171 -10.92 9.17 3.75
C VAL A 171 -9.84 9.96 3.01
N PHE A 172 -9.07 9.32 2.12
CA PHE A 172 -8.02 10.00 1.34
C PHE A 172 -8.61 11.14 0.48
N LEU A 173 -9.62 10.83 -0.33
CA LEU A 173 -10.28 11.82 -1.19
C LEU A 173 -11.04 12.86 -0.36
N GLY A 174 -11.71 12.43 0.71
CA GLY A 174 -12.40 13.31 1.64
C GLY A 174 -11.45 14.33 2.24
N ILE A 175 -10.26 13.92 2.68
CA ILE A 175 -9.26 14.84 3.23
C ILE A 175 -8.77 15.84 2.18
N LEU A 176 -8.43 15.35 0.99
CA LEU A 176 -7.97 16.21 -0.12
C LEU A 176 -8.99 17.27 -0.51
N TRP A 177 -10.27 16.91 -0.56
CA TRP A 177 -11.31 17.78 -1.09
C TRP A 177 -12.01 18.64 -0.02
N TRP A 178 -12.36 18.10 1.14
CA TRP A 178 -13.04 18.88 2.19
C TRP A 178 -12.12 19.88 2.89
N PHE A 179 -10.84 19.56 3.09
CA PHE A 179 -9.92 20.47 3.77
C PHE A 179 -9.04 21.28 2.82
N GLY A 180 -8.96 20.89 1.54
CA GLY A 180 -8.37 21.69 0.47
C GLY A 180 -6.97 22.22 0.78
N GLU A 181 -6.81 23.54 0.85
CA GLU A 181 -5.51 24.17 1.14
C GLU A 181 -5.02 23.94 2.56
N ARG A 182 -5.92 23.68 3.52
CA ARG A 182 -5.56 23.44 4.92
C ARG A 182 -4.66 22.20 5.06
N VAL A 183 -4.80 21.22 4.17
CA VAL A 183 -3.93 20.03 4.11
C VAL A 183 -2.46 20.41 3.95
N GLN A 184 -2.12 21.53 3.31
CA GLN A 184 -0.74 21.95 3.15
C GLN A 184 -0.10 22.48 4.45
N ARG A 185 -0.91 22.84 5.45
CA ARG A 185 -0.45 23.54 6.65
C ARG A 185 -0.71 22.76 7.94
N ASP A 186 -1.69 21.85 7.92
CA ASP A 186 -2.11 21.09 9.09
C ASP A 186 -1.43 19.71 9.12
N SER A 187 -0.47 19.56 10.02
CA SER A 187 0.31 18.32 10.17
C SER A 187 -0.54 17.09 10.48
N LEU A 188 -1.70 17.26 11.15
CA LEU A 188 -2.60 16.14 11.42
C LEU A 188 -3.24 15.66 10.12
N LEU A 189 -3.76 16.58 9.30
CA LEU A 189 -4.34 16.24 8.00
C LEU A 189 -3.31 15.60 7.06
N GLN A 190 -2.07 16.10 7.06
CA GLN A 190 -0.96 15.49 6.30
C GLN A 190 -0.66 14.07 6.77
N THR A 191 -0.68 13.85 8.10
CA THR A 191 -0.43 12.53 8.68
C THR A 191 -1.53 11.55 8.32
N VAL A 192 -2.80 11.96 8.42
CA VAL A 192 -3.92 11.09 8.03
C VAL A 192 -3.93 10.83 6.53
N LEU A 193 -3.55 11.83 5.70
CA LEU A 193 -3.42 11.63 4.26
C LEU A 193 -2.28 10.65 3.92
N ALA A 194 -1.13 10.77 4.57
CA ALA A 194 -0.01 9.85 4.40
C ALA A 194 -0.34 8.43 4.89
N LEU A 195 -1.04 8.32 6.03
CA LEU A 195 -1.53 7.05 6.58
C LEU A 195 -2.54 6.37 5.66
N THR A 196 -3.47 7.13 5.09
CA THR A 196 -4.46 6.56 4.16
C THR A 196 -3.81 6.15 2.84
N LEU A 197 -2.85 6.92 2.32
CA LEU A 197 -2.06 6.53 1.15
C LEU A 197 -1.29 5.22 1.42
N LEU A 198 -0.41 5.19 2.43
CA LEU A 198 0.38 3.98 2.72
C LEU A 198 -0.49 2.82 3.20
N GLY A 199 -1.61 3.08 3.86
CA GLY A 199 -2.62 2.08 4.23
C GLY A 199 -3.26 1.44 3.00
N THR A 200 -3.60 2.24 1.98
CA THR A 200 -4.10 1.70 0.70
C THR A 200 -3.01 0.87 0.02
N SER A 201 -1.75 1.34 -0.02
CA SER A 201 -0.64 0.54 -0.55
C SER A 201 -0.46 -0.78 0.22
N LEU A 202 -0.60 -0.75 1.55
CA LEU A 202 -0.57 -1.95 2.39
C LEU A 202 -1.69 -2.92 2.03
N ALA A 203 -2.92 -2.44 1.93
CA ALA A 203 -4.06 -3.29 1.58
C ALA A 203 -3.89 -3.93 0.19
N VAL A 204 -3.42 -3.16 -0.82
CA VAL A 204 -3.11 -3.70 -2.15
C VAL A 204 -1.99 -4.74 -2.08
N ALA A 205 -0.89 -4.45 -1.38
CA ALA A 205 0.24 -5.37 -1.27
C ALA A 205 -0.13 -6.68 -0.56
N LEU A 206 -0.94 -6.59 0.50
CA LEU A 206 -1.47 -7.76 1.22
C LEU A 206 -2.42 -8.56 0.34
N SER A 207 -3.32 -7.89 -0.40
CA SER A 207 -4.22 -8.55 -1.36
C SER A 207 -3.42 -9.35 -2.39
N LEU A 208 -2.40 -8.74 -3.01
CA LEU A 208 -1.52 -9.42 -3.96
C LEU A 208 -0.78 -10.61 -3.32
N ALA A 209 -0.28 -10.45 -2.09
CA ALA A 209 0.40 -11.53 -1.38
C ALA A 209 -0.54 -12.70 -1.07
N ILE A 210 -1.77 -12.42 -0.62
CA ILE A 210 -2.79 -13.44 -0.34
C ILE A 210 -3.15 -14.19 -1.62
N HIS A 211 -3.45 -13.48 -2.71
CA HIS A 211 -3.76 -14.10 -4.00
C HIS A 211 -2.59 -14.95 -4.51
N SER A 212 -1.36 -14.43 -4.43
CA SER A 212 -0.17 -15.19 -4.82
C SER A 212 -0.07 -16.47 -3.99
N THR A 213 -0.32 -16.40 -2.68
CA THR A 213 -0.24 -17.57 -1.79
C THR A 213 -1.31 -18.60 -2.15
N LEU A 214 -2.57 -18.18 -2.25
CA LEU A 214 -3.71 -19.06 -2.54
C LEU A 214 -3.55 -19.80 -3.87
N VAL A 215 -3.02 -19.14 -4.90
CA VAL A 215 -2.77 -19.78 -6.21
C VAL A 215 -1.68 -20.86 -6.11
N HIS A 216 -0.69 -20.69 -5.22
CA HIS A 216 0.48 -21.56 -5.16
C HIS A 216 0.36 -22.73 -4.18
N ILE A 217 -0.52 -22.65 -3.17
CA ILE A 217 -0.72 -23.74 -2.21
C ILE A 217 -1.11 -25.02 -2.95
N ARG A 218 -0.37 -26.11 -2.71
CA ARG A 218 -0.72 -27.46 -3.17
C ARG A 218 -1.23 -28.27 -1.98
N ILE A 219 -2.38 -28.91 -2.15
CA ILE A 219 -2.90 -29.90 -1.20
C ILE A 219 -2.37 -31.23 -1.72
N ASP A 220 -1.32 -31.74 -1.08
CA ASP A 220 -0.75 -33.05 -1.34
C ASP A 220 -1.19 -34.02 -0.23
#